data_AF-A0A164HP68-F1
#
_entry.id   AF-A0A164HP68-F1
#
_cell.length_a   1.000
_cell.length_b   1.000
_cell.length_c   1.000
_cell.angle_alpha   90.00
_cell.angle_beta   90.00
_cell.angle_gamma   90.00
#
_symmetry.space_group_name_H-M   'P 1'
#
loop_
_entity.id
_entity.type
_entity.pdbx_description
1 polymer ?
#
loop_
_entity_poly.entity_id
_entity_poly.type
_entity_poly.pdbx_seq_one_letter_code
_entity_poly.pdbx_strand_id
1 'polypeptide(L)'
;MVADAVQVAAHDAHERMRVVALAGDGGDGGRAAAVLDVFRDAGCYQVRYEMSLVAGQEVLDGAEKCFQLLRDIRDEFAGGAVVESPEYVALRRAYRTALRELQAAMRVDLGAGAVDFAGGS
;
A
#
# COMPACT_ATOMS: atom_id res chain seq x y z
N MET A 1 -4.51 -4.61 17.04
CA MET A 1 -5.46 -5.22 16.09
C MET A 1 -5.58 -4.40 14.81
N VAL A 2 -5.89 -3.09 14.88
CA VAL A 2 -6.06 -2.25 13.67
C VAL A 2 -4.75 -1.98 12.91
N ALA A 3 -3.62 -1.83 13.61
CA ALA A 3 -2.30 -1.67 12.97
C ALA A 3 -1.92 -2.85 12.03
N ASP A 4 -2.29 -4.07 12.41
CA ASP A 4 -2.03 -5.28 11.61
C ASP A 4 -2.90 -5.28 10.34
N ALA A 5 -4.18 -4.91 10.46
CA ALA A 5 -5.11 -4.82 9.34
C ALA A 5 -4.65 -3.81 8.26
N VAL A 6 -4.02 -2.69 8.64
CA VAL A 6 -3.48 -1.70 7.68
C VAL A 6 -2.40 -2.32 6.82
N GLN A 7 -1.43 -2.97 7.46
CA GLN A 7 -0.30 -3.54 6.78
C GLN A 7 -0.74 -4.69 5.86
N VAL A 8 -1.66 -5.54 6.34
CA VAL A 8 -2.20 -6.65 5.56
C VAL A 8 -2.96 -6.13 4.33
N ALA A 9 -3.89 -5.18 4.51
CA ALA A 9 -4.65 -4.61 3.40
C ALA A 9 -3.75 -3.92 2.37
N ALA A 10 -2.78 -3.13 2.83
CA ALA A 10 -1.82 -2.42 1.99
C ALA A 10 -0.92 -3.38 1.19
N HIS A 11 -0.44 -4.44 1.82
CA HIS A 11 0.37 -5.47 1.16
C HIS A 11 -0.45 -6.29 0.16
N ASP A 12 -1.65 -6.75 0.54
CA ASP A 12 -2.54 -7.53 -0.33
C ASP A 12 -2.93 -6.74 -1.58
N ALA A 13 -3.30 -5.47 -1.42
CA ALA A 13 -3.59 -4.58 -2.54
C ALA A 13 -2.40 -4.46 -3.49
N HIS A 14 -1.20 -4.17 -2.97
CA HIS A 14 -0.02 -4.00 -3.80
C HIS A 14 0.31 -5.25 -4.60
N GLU A 15 0.34 -6.42 -3.95
CA GLU A 15 0.75 -7.66 -4.60
C GLU A 15 -0.29 -8.13 -5.62
N ARG A 16 -1.59 -8.08 -5.29
CA ARG A 16 -2.65 -8.46 -6.23
C ARG A 16 -2.72 -7.53 -7.44
N MET A 17 -2.53 -6.22 -7.25
CA MET A 17 -2.45 -5.29 -8.39
C MET A 17 -1.24 -5.60 -9.27
N ARG A 18 -0.11 -5.96 -8.67
CA ARG A 18 1.10 -6.36 -9.40
C ARG A 18 0.90 -7.65 -10.19
N VAL A 19 0.14 -8.62 -9.67
CA VAL A 19 -0.25 -9.83 -10.41
C VAL A 19 -1.08 -9.48 -11.64
N VAL A 20 -2.10 -8.62 -11.50
CA VAL A 20 -2.87 -8.12 -12.65
C VAL A 20 -1.95 -7.41 -13.65
N ALA A 21 -0.98 -6.64 -13.14
CA ALA A 21 -0.04 -5.93 -13.98
C ALA A 21 0.89 -6.84 -14.80
N LEU A 22 1.26 -8.00 -14.23
CA LEU A 22 2.11 -9.02 -14.86
C LEU A 22 1.35 -9.91 -15.85
N ALA A 23 0.05 -10.13 -15.64
CA ALA A 23 -0.77 -10.96 -16.52
C ALA A 23 -0.95 -10.35 -17.94
N GLY A 24 -0.64 -9.07 -18.11
CA GLY A 24 -0.75 -8.36 -19.37
C GLY A 24 -2.19 -8.01 -19.74
N ASP A 25 -2.33 -7.27 -20.83
CA ASP A 25 -3.56 -6.61 -21.25
C ASP A 25 -4.47 -7.66 -21.92
N GLY A 26 -5.41 -8.22 -21.15
CA GLY A 26 -6.53 -8.99 -21.71
C GLY A 26 -7.50 -8.14 -22.57
N GLY A 27 -7.01 -7.07 -23.20
CA GLY A 27 -7.75 -5.98 -23.83
C GLY A 27 -7.69 -4.68 -23.02
N ASP A 28 -7.71 -3.55 -23.73
CA ASP A 28 -7.43 -2.16 -23.28
C ASP A 28 -8.45 -1.55 -22.27
N GLY A 29 -9.22 -2.39 -21.58
CA GLY A 29 -10.17 -1.98 -20.54
C GLY A 29 -10.35 -3.00 -19.41
N GLY A 30 -10.01 -4.28 -19.65
CA GLY A 30 -10.11 -5.32 -18.63
C GLY A 30 -9.08 -5.15 -17.50
N ARG A 31 -7.86 -4.72 -17.86
CA ARG A 31 -6.78 -4.47 -16.90
C ARG A 31 -7.13 -3.38 -15.90
N ALA A 32 -7.57 -2.22 -16.37
CA ALA A 32 -7.92 -1.09 -15.51
C ALA A 32 -9.03 -1.44 -14.53
N ALA A 33 -10.10 -2.10 -15.01
CA ALA A 33 -11.18 -2.57 -14.15
C ALA A 33 -10.68 -3.58 -13.09
N ALA A 34 -9.87 -4.56 -13.50
CA ALA A 34 -9.32 -5.57 -12.59
C ALA A 34 -8.41 -4.97 -11.50
N VAL A 35 -7.56 -3.99 -11.86
CA VAL A 35 -6.70 -3.27 -10.89
C VAL A 35 -7.56 -2.50 -9.89
N LEU A 36 -8.61 -1.80 -10.35
CA LEU A 36 -9.51 -1.05 -9.48
C LEU A 36 -10.29 -1.97 -8.53
N ASP A 37 -10.78 -3.11 -9.01
CA ASP A 37 -11.55 -4.06 -8.20
C ASP A 37 -10.67 -4.71 -7.12
N VAL A 38 -9.45 -5.12 -7.47
CA VAL A 38 -8.46 -5.61 -6.50
C VAL A 38 -8.22 -4.60 -5.39
N PHE A 39 -8.01 -3.33 -5.74
CA PHE A 39 -7.75 -2.28 -4.76
C PHE A 39 -8.94 -2.05 -3.81
N ARG A 40 -10.17 -2.13 -4.32
CA ARG A 40 -11.39 -2.02 -3.50
C ARG A 40 -11.54 -3.23 -2.56
N ASP A 41 -11.34 -4.43 -3.10
CA ASP A 41 -11.51 -5.70 -2.38
C ASP A 41 -10.49 -5.91 -1.26
N ALA A 42 -9.29 -5.34 -1.39
CA ALA A 42 -8.25 -5.41 -0.37
C ALA A 42 -8.60 -4.64 0.91
N GLY A 43 -9.70 -3.88 0.94
CA GLY A 43 -10.21 -3.22 2.15
C GLY A 43 -9.45 -1.96 2.55
N CYS A 44 -8.59 -1.40 1.68
CA CYS A 44 -7.78 -0.23 1.99
C CYS A 44 -8.60 0.98 2.47
N TYR A 45 -9.80 1.17 1.92
CA TYR A 45 -10.71 2.24 2.36
C TYR A 45 -11.27 2.01 3.76
N GLN A 46 -11.72 0.78 4.06
CA GLN A 46 -12.26 0.46 5.37
C GLN A 46 -11.21 0.72 6.45
N VAL A 47 -10.00 0.19 6.24
CA VAL A 47 -8.93 0.32 7.21
C VAL A 47 -8.47 1.77 7.39
N ARG A 48 -8.46 2.58 6.32
CA ARG A 48 -8.22 4.03 6.41
C ARG A 48 -9.23 4.73 7.33
N TYR A 49 -10.51 4.41 7.21
CA TYR A 49 -11.54 4.99 8.09
C TYR A 49 -11.36 4.55 9.54
N GLU A 50 -11.10 3.26 9.78
CA GLU A 50 -10.84 2.74 11.13
C GLU A 50 -9.63 3.44 11.77
N MET A 51 -8.54 3.64 11.02
CA MET A 51 -7.34 4.34 11.50
C MET A 51 -7.63 5.77 11.95
N SER A 52 -8.50 6.49 11.24
CA SER A 52 -8.87 7.85 11.62
C SER A 52 -9.59 7.95 12.98
N LEU A 53 -10.13 6.85 13.48
CA LEU A 53 -10.84 6.79 14.76
C LEU A 53 -9.95 6.35 15.92
N VAL A 54 -8.95 5.50 15.67
CA VAL A 54 -8.23 4.77 16.74
C VAL A 54 -6.76 5.14 16.87
N ALA A 55 -6.15 5.72 15.84
CA ALA A 55 -4.71 5.93 15.79
C ALA A 55 -4.32 7.35 16.20
N GLY A 56 -3.14 7.49 16.82
CA GLY A 56 -2.52 8.79 17.02
C GLY A 56 -2.13 9.46 15.70
N GLN A 57 -1.92 10.78 15.72
CA GLN A 57 -1.72 11.60 14.52
C GLN A 57 -0.55 11.10 13.64
N GLU A 58 0.60 10.77 14.22
CA GLU A 58 1.76 10.29 13.44
C GLU A 58 1.47 8.99 12.68
N VAL A 59 0.71 8.10 13.31
CA VAL A 59 0.33 6.82 12.70
C VAL A 59 -0.71 7.07 11.60
N LEU A 60 -1.68 7.97 11.83
CA LEU A 60 -2.67 8.34 10.82
C LEU A 60 -2.02 8.98 9.59
N ASP A 61 -1.08 9.91 9.78
CA ASP A 61 -0.36 10.58 8.69
C ASP A 61 0.46 9.58 7.86
N GLY A 62 1.15 8.65 8.53
CA GLY A 62 1.87 7.57 7.85
C GLY A 62 0.94 6.62 7.07
N ALA A 63 -0.23 6.30 7.62
CA ALA A 63 -1.24 5.48 6.97
C ALA A 63 -1.80 6.18 5.73
N GLU A 64 -2.10 7.47 5.82
CA GLU A 64 -2.59 8.27 4.69
C GLU A 64 -1.56 8.38 3.57
N LYS A 65 -0.28 8.58 3.92
CA LYS A 65 0.83 8.58 2.96
C LYS A 65 0.94 7.23 2.24
N CYS A 66 0.85 6.12 2.96
CA CYS A 66 0.85 4.79 2.36
C CYS A 66 -0.34 4.58 1.42
N PHE A 67 -1.55 4.99 1.85
CA PHE A 67 -2.76 4.89 1.08
C PHE A 67 -2.67 5.68 -0.23
N GLN A 68 -2.18 6.92 -0.18
CA GLN A 68 -2.00 7.74 -1.37
C GLN A 68 -1.01 7.10 -2.35
N LEU A 69 0.14 6.60 -1.87
CA LEU A 69 1.13 5.95 -2.74
C LEU A 69 0.59 4.65 -3.36
N LEU A 70 -0.24 3.89 -2.66
CA LEU A 70 -0.92 2.72 -3.24
C LEU A 70 -1.95 3.13 -4.29
N ARG A 71 -2.66 4.23 -4.06
CA ARG A 71 -3.59 4.81 -5.05
C ARG A 71 -2.83 5.25 -6.31
N ASP A 72 -1.66 5.85 -6.17
CA ASP A 72 -0.83 6.26 -7.30
C ASP A 72 -0.33 5.02 -8.07
N ILE A 73 0.13 3.97 -7.38
CA ILE A 73 0.51 2.69 -8.02
C ILE A 73 -0.66 2.07 -8.80
N ARG A 74 -1.85 2.09 -8.21
CA ARG A 74 -3.08 1.61 -8.84
C ARG A 74 -3.37 2.39 -10.13
N ASP A 75 -3.26 3.72 -10.08
CA ASP A 75 -3.54 4.59 -11.22
C ASP A 75 -2.51 4.37 -12.34
N GLU A 76 -1.22 4.17 -12.02
CA GLU A 76 -0.20 3.77 -13.00
C GLU A 76 -0.52 2.41 -13.65
N PHE A 77 -0.84 1.40 -12.86
CA PHE A 77 -1.18 0.07 -13.40
C PHE A 77 -2.46 0.07 -14.22
N ALA A 78 -3.46 0.86 -13.82
CA ALA A 78 -4.67 1.07 -14.60
C ALA A 78 -4.40 1.83 -15.91
N GLY A 79 -3.42 2.73 -15.91
CA GLY A 79 -2.89 3.42 -17.10
C GLY A 79 -2.00 2.56 -18.00
N GLY A 80 -1.80 1.27 -17.67
CA GLY A 80 -1.03 0.33 -18.48
C GLY A 80 0.46 0.26 -18.14
N ALA A 81 0.93 0.95 -17.08
CA ALA A 81 2.31 0.84 -16.66
C ALA A 81 2.68 -0.62 -16.33
N VAL A 82 3.85 -1.07 -16.80
CA VAL A 82 4.41 -2.38 -16.48
C VAL A 82 5.26 -2.32 -15.21
N VAL A 83 5.54 -3.47 -14.60
CA VAL A 83 6.28 -3.55 -13.32
C VAL A 83 7.75 -3.08 -13.39
N GLU A 84 8.25 -2.82 -14.58
CA GLU A 84 9.59 -2.30 -14.85
C GLU A 84 9.58 -0.81 -15.21
N SER A 85 8.40 -0.17 -15.30
CA SER A 85 8.33 1.24 -15.66
C SER A 85 9.03 2.11 -14.60
N PRO A 86 9.79 3.14 -15.01
CA PRO A 86 10.46 4.05 -14.09
C PRO A 86 9.50 4.66 -13.05
N GLU A 87 8.29 5.00 -13.48
CA GLU A 87 7.22 5.59 -12.68
C GLU A 87 6.79 4.63 -11.57
N TYR A 88 6.49 3.38 -11.91
CA TYR A 88 6.12 2.36 -10.94
C TYR A 88 7.28 2.04 -9.99
N VAL A 89 8.51 1.94 -10.50
CA VAL A 89 9.70 1.65 -9.66
C VAL A 89 9.90 2.75 -8.61
N ALA A 90 9.73 4.02 -9.01
CA ALA A 90 9.81 5.16 -8.10
C ALA A 90 8.69 5.13 -7.03
N LEU A 91 7.44 4.93 -7.46
CA LEU A 91 6.30 4.83 -6.54
C LEU A 91 6.42 3.66 -5.58
N ARG A 92 6.84 2.49 -6.06
CA ARG A 92 7.09 1.31 -5.22
C ARG A 92 8.16 1.58 -4.17
N ARG A 93 9.23 2.29 -4.53
CA ARG A 93 10.28 2.67 -3.57
C ARG A 93 9.71 3.61 -2.51
N ALA A 94 8.97 4.64 -2.93
CA ALA A 94 8.34 5.59 -2.01
C ALA A 94 7.34 4.89 -1.08
N TYR A 95 6.50 3.99 -1.60
CA TYR A 95 5.54 3.20 -0.84
C TYR A 95 6.23 2.34 0.22
N ARG A 96 7.30 1.61 -0.15
CA ARG A 96 8.06 0.80 0.80
C ARG A 96 8.71 1.62 1.90
N THR A 97 9.20 2.83 1.58
CA THR A 97 9.72 3.75 2.60
C THR A 97 8.62 4.23 3.53
N ALA A 98 7.49 4.69 2.99
CA ALA A 98 6.34 5.13 3.79
C ALA A 98 5.80 4.02 4.69
N LEU A 99 5.75 2.78 4.21
CA LEU A 99 5.31 1.64 5.00
C LEU A 99 6.24 1.36 6.19
N ARG A 100 7.57 1.50 6.01
CA ARG A 100 8.53 1.38 7.11
C ARG A 100 8.39 2.50 8.13
N GLU A 101 8.19 3.73 7.67
CA GLU A 101 7.93 4.89 8.53
C GLU A 101 6.65 4.69 9.35
N LEU A 102 5.58 4.21 8.72
CA LEU A 102 4.33 3.86 9.39
C LEU A 102 4.51 2.75 10.43
N GLN A 103 5.24 1.69 10.08
CA GLN A 103 5.56 0.61 11.03
C GLN A 103 6.33 1.13 12.24
N ALA A 104 7.28 2.04 12.04
CA ALA A 104 8.02 2.67 13.12
C ALA A 104 7.09 3.50 14.02
N ALA A 105 6.21 4.32 13.44
CA ALA A 105 5.22 5.10 14.19
C ALA A 105 4.26 4.19 14.98
N MET A 106 3.73 3.13 14.38
CA MET A 106 2.88 2.14 15.06
C MET A 106 3.57 1.49 16.25
N ARG A 107 4.87 1.17 16.11
CA ARG A 107 5.63 0.58 17.21
C ARG A 107 5.85 1.54 18.36
N VAL A 108 6.09 2.83 18.07
CA VAL A 108 6.20 3.87 19.09
C VAL A 108 4.86 4.04 19.81
N ASP A 109 3.76 4.13 19.07
CA ASP A 109 2.39 4.23 19.60
C ASP A 109 2.03 3.04 20.51
N LEU A 110 2.47 1.83 20.15
CA LEU A 110 2.31 0.62 20.97
C LEU A 110 3.28 0.52 22.16
N GLY A 111 4.18 1.48 22.37
CA GLY A 111 5.21 1.44 23.42
C GLY A 111 6.30 0.38 23.20
N ALA A 112 6.39 -0.19 21.98
CA ALA A 112 7.31 -1.28 21.64
C ALA A 112 8.70 -0.80 21.20
N GLY A 113 8.90 0.52 21.04
CA GLY A 113 10.17 1.11 20.60
C GLY A 113 10.57 0.76 19.16
N ALA A 114 11.64 1.38 18.66
CA ALA A 114 12.13 1.14 17.30
C ALA A 114 12.65 -0.29 17.12
N VAL A 115 12.47 -0.86 15.92
CA VAL A 115 13.15 -2.10 15.48
C VAL A 115 14.03 -1.77 14.28
N ASP A 116 15.27 -2.21 14.36
CA ASP A 116 16.19 -2.19 13.24
C ASP A 116 15.99 -3.44 12.37
N PHE A 117 15.37 -3.26 11.21
CA PHE A 117 15.17 -4.32 10.23
C PHE A 117 16.41 -4.59 9.36
N ALA A 118 17.55 -3.93 9.60
CA ALA A 118 18.80 -4.26 8.92
C ALA A 118 19.34 -5.67 9.26
N GLY A 119 18.82 -6.32 10.30
CA GLY A 119 19.21 -7.67 10.72
C GLY A 119 18.35 -8.82 10.19
N GLY A 120 17.29 -8.56 9.41
CA GLY A 120 16.43 -9.61 8.85
C GLY A 120 16.93 -10.07 7.48
N SER A 121 17.48 -11.29 7.42
CA SER A 121 17.93 -11.96 6.20
C SER A 121 16.81 -12.17 5.18
#